data_AF-A0A9D8QY85-F1
#
_entry.id   AF-A0A9D8QY85-F1
#
_cell.length_a   1.000
_cell.length_b   1.000
_cell.length_c   1.000
_cell.angle_alpha   90.00
_cell.angle_beta   90.00
_cell.angle_gamma   90.00
#
_symmetry.space_group_name_H-M   'P 1'
#
loop_
_entity.id
_entity.type
_entity.pdbx_description
1 polymer ?
#
loop_
_entity_poly.entity_id
_entity_poly.type
_entity_poly.pdbx_seq_one_letter_code
_entity_poly.pdbx_strand_id
1 'polypeptide(L)'
;MENILISLIMGVALSAVCGFRVFIPMLVLSLGARCEYLTLGENWMWLASDPALIVFSTATVLEICAYYIPVLDHFLDVLAAPAAATAGTIVAAALFVDISPLMKWTLAIIAGGGAASVAHVGKALLRAAVSVPSLGTGNWAVSTGEVLAAAGVGLLTLL
;
A
#
# COMPACT_ATOMS: atom_id res chain seq x y z
N MET A 1 -4.56 24.55 -8.41
CA MET A 1 -3.96 24.35 -7.07
C MET A 1 -4.75 23.35 -6.24
N GLU A 2 -6.09 23.38 -6.25
CA GLU A 2 -6.94 22.37 -5.56
C GLU A 2 -6.57 20.92 -5.91
N ASN A 3 -6.37 20.60 -7.19
CA ASN A 3 -6.05 19.22 -7.62
C ASN A 3 -4.69 18.71 -7.09
N ILE A 4 -3.70 19.59 -6.86
CA ILE A 4 -2.36 19.19 -6.38
C ILE A 4 -2.41 18.81 -4.91
N LEU A 5 -3.19 19.56 -4.09
CA LEU A 5 -3.32 19.25 -2.67
C LEU A 5 -4.05 17.91 -2.48
N ILE A 6 -5.13 17.69 -3.25
CA ILE A 6 -5.89 16.43 -3.21
C ILE A 6 -5.00 15.27 -3.67
N SER A 7 -4.23 15.43 -4.75
CA SER A 7 -3.33 14.38 -5.23
C SER A 7 -2.20 14.07 -4.23
N LEU A 8 -1.72 15.08 -3.50
CA LEU A 8 -0.75 14.89 -2.42
C LEU A 8 -1.35 14.07 -1.27
N ILE A 9 -2.55 14.43 -0.82
CA ILE A 9 -3.25 13.76 0.28
C ILE A 9 -3.58 12.31 -0.08
N MET A 10 -4.17 12.07 -1.25
CA MET A 10 -4.46 10.72 -1.74
C MET A 10 -3.19 9.89 -1.88
N GLY A 11 -2.13 10.48 -2.44
CA GLY A 11 -0.82 9.85 -2.55
C GLY A 11 -0.30 9.38 -1.21
N VAL A 12 -0.23 10.27 -0.22
CA VAL A 12 0.27 9.93 1.12
C VAL A 12 -0.64 8.94 1.84
N ALA A 13 -1.97 9.10 1.75
CA ALA A 13 -2.92 8.20 2.38
C ALA A 13 -2.82 6.78 1.82
N LEU A 14 -2.82 6.62 0.49
CA LEU A 14 -2.70 5.32 -0.16
C LEU A 14 -1.30 4.70 0.05
N SER A 15 -0.25 5.53 0.13
CA SER A 15 1.08 5.08 0.54
C SER A 15 1.12 4.55 1.97
N ALA A 16 0.47 5.22 2.93
CA ALA A 16 0.38 4.72 4.31
C ALA A 16 -0.28 3.34 4.36
N VAL A 17 -1.30 3.11 3.52
CA VAL A 17 -1.98 1.81 3.41
C VAL A 17 -1.02 0.69 2.99
N CYS A 18 0.02 0.99 2.20
CA CYS A 18 1.06 0.03 1.79
C CYS A 18 1.79 -0.60 2.99
N GLY A 19 1.79 0.06 4.16
CA GLY A 19 2.36 -0.49 5.38
C GLY A 19 1.58 -1.66 5.97
N PHE A 20 0.26 -1.73 5.76
CA PHE A 20 -0.57 -2.84 6.22
C PHE A 20 -0.47 -4.03 5.26
N ARG A 21 -0.62 -3.76 3.97
CA ARG A 21 -0.56 -4.72 2.86
C ARG A 21 0.04 -4.03 1.65
N VAL A 22 0.97 -4.69 0.96
CA VAL A 22 1.72 -4.07 -0.13
C VAL A 22 0.89 -4.05 -1.41
N PHE A 23 0.17 -5.14 -1.70
CA PHE A 23 -0.49 -5.31 -3.00
C PHE A 23 -1.92 -4.79 -3.05
N ILE A 24 -2.65 -4.85 -1.94
CA ILE A 24 -4.02 -4.28 -1.85
C ILE A 24 -4.08 -2.80 -2.29
N PRO A 25 -3.28 -1.88 -1.72
CA PRO A 25 -3.30 -0.47 -2.15
C PRO A 25 -2.80 -0.27 -3.58
N MET A 26 -1.88 -1.11 -4.07
CA MET A 26 -1.45 -1.08 -5.47
C MET A 26 -2.59 -1.47 -6.43
N LEU A 27 -3.41 -2.45 -6.03
CA LEU A 27 -4.62 -2.83 -6.76
C LEU A 27 -5.66 -1.70 -6.73
N VAL A 28 -5.86 -1.07 -5.56
CA VAL A 28 -6.74 0.12 -5.43
C VAL A 28 -6.26 1.26 -6.32
N LEU A 29 -4.95 1.55 -6.35
CA LEU A 29 -4.35 2.55 -7.23
C LEU A 29 -4.66 2.24 -8.70
N SER A 30 -4.42 0.99 -9.10
CA SER A 30 -4.64 0.51 -10.48
C SER A 30 -6.11 0.61 -10.90
N LEU A 31 -7.04 0.18 -10.03
CA LEU A 31 -8.48 0.28 -10.26
C LEU A 31 -8.97 1.74 -10.26
N GLY A 32 -8.51 2.54 -9.30
CA GLY A 32 -8.84 3.96 -9.20
C GLY A 32 -8.39 4.75 -10.43
N ALA A 33 -7.19 4.44 -10.95
CA ALA A 33 -6.71 5.02 -12.20
C ALA A 33 -7.50 4.54 -13.42
N ARG A 34 -7.87 3.26 -13.47
CA ARG A 34 -8.66 2.70 -14.59
C ARG A 34 -10.09 3.24 -14.64
N CYS A 35 -10.69 3.51 -13.48
CA CYS A 35 -12.02 4.10 -13.36
C CYS A 35 -12.00 5.64 -13.39
N GLU A 36 -10.86 6.26 -13.69
CA GLU A 36 -10.66 7.72 -13.76
C GLU A 36 -10.93 8.47 -12.44
N TYR A 37 -10.96 7.78 -11.29
CA TYR A 37 -11.01 8.39 -9.96
C TYR A 37 -9.65 8.99 -9.55
N LEU A 38 -8.54 8.43 -10.07
CA LEU A 38 -7.19 8.90 -9.78
C LEU A 38 -6.48 9.36 -11.04
N THR A 39 -5.95 10.58 -11.00
CA THR A 39 -5.08 11.10 -12.05
C THR A 39 -3.64 10.65 -11.81
N LEU A 40 -3.11 9.83 -12.72
CA LEU A 40 -1.71 9.41 -12.69
C LEU A 40 -0.84 10.34 -13.55
N GLY A 41 0.44 10.45 -13.18
CA GLY A 41 1.42 11.07 -14.06
C GLY A 41 1.58 10.28 -15.37
N GLU A 42 1.97 10.94 -16.46
CA GLU A 42 2.06 10.36 -17.81
C GLU A 42 2.91 9.06 -17.85
N ASN A 43 4.04 9.04 -17.16
CA ASN A 43 4.92 7.85 -17.07
C ASN A 43 4.35 6.69 -16.24
N TRP A 44 3.22 6.90 -15.55
CA TRP A 44 2.60 5.93 -14.65
C TRP A 44 1.29 5.37 -15.19
N MET A 45 0.82 5.81 -16.37
CA MET A 45 -0.43 5.33 -16.98
C MET A 45 -0.46 3.81 -17.18
N TRP A 46 0.69 3.15 -17.29
CA TRP A 46 0.79 1.70 -17.37
C TRP A 46 0.20 1.00 -16.14
N LEU A 47 0.11 1.66 -14.97
CA LEU A 47 -0.54 1.13 -13.78
C LEU A 47 -2.04 0.91 -13.98
N ALA A 48 -2.68 1.57 -14.94
CA ALA A 48 -4.09 1.37 -15.30
C ALA A 48 -4.30 0.29 -16.38
N SER A 49 -3.23 -0.35 -16.86
CA SER A 49 -3.29 -1.34 -17.94
C SER A 49 -3.84 -2.70 -17.47
N ASP A 50 -4.40 -3.48 -18.40
CA ASP A 50 -4.93 -4.82 -18.09
C ASP A 50 -3.85 -5.75 -17.48
N PRO A 51 -2.59 -5.77 -17.98
CA PRO A 51 -1.52 -6.54 -17.35
C PRO A 51 -1.25 -6.13 -15.89
N ALA A 52 -1.23 -4.82 -15.59
CA ALA A 52 -1.01 -4.33 -14.23
C ALA A 52 -2.14 -4.78 -13.29
N LEU A 53 -3.40 -4.67 -13.73
CA LEU A 53 -4.56 -5.13 -12.96
C LEU A 53 -4.50 -6.63 -12.67
N ILE A 54 -4.16 -7.47 -13.66
CA ILE A 54 -4.04 -8.92 -13.48
C ILE A 54 -2.94 -9.24 -12.47
N VAL A 55 -1.77 -8.60 -12.60
CA VAL A 55 -0.62 -8.82 -11.71
C VAL A 55 -0.96 -8.40 -10.28
N PHE A 56 -1.49 -7.20 -10.06
CA PHE A 56 -1.84 -6.73 -8.72
C PHE A 56 -2.97 -7.54 -8.11
N SER A 57 -4.00 -7.91 -8.88
CA SER A 57 -5.09 -8.77 -8.40
C SER A 57 -4.57 -10.13 -7.96
N THR A 58 -3.72 -10.77 -8.78
CA THR A 58 -3.13 -12.07 -8.45
C THR A 58 -2.22 -11.96 -7.23
N ALA A 59 -1.38 -10.93 -7.17
CA ALA A 59 -0.48 -10.68 -6.05
C ALA A 59 -1.25 -10.41 -4.74
N THR A 60 -2.37 -9.67 -4.79
CA THR A 60 -3.25 -9.46 -3.64
C THR A 60 -3.85 -10.77 -3.13
N VAL A 61 -4.35 -11.63 -4.01
CA VAL A 61 -4.89 -12.93 -3.61
C VAL A 61 -3.81 -13.79 -2.95
N LEU A 62 -2.62 -13.86 -3.56
CA LEU A 62 -1.48 -14.60 -3.00
C LEU A 62 -1.03 -14.02 -1.66
N GLU A 63 -0.95 -12.71 -1.53
CA GLU A 63 -0.62 -12.01 -0.28
C GLU A 63 -1.63 -12.35 0.81
N ILE A 64 -2.93 -12.27 0.54
CA ILE A 64 -3.97 -12.59 1.53
C ILE A 64 -3.80 -14.05 1.97
N CYS A 65 -3.74 -15.00 1.03
CA CYS A 65 -3.62 -16.43 1.33
C CYS A 65 -2.35 -16.76 2.12
N ALA A 66 -1.21 -16.18 1.76
CA ALA A 66 0.08 -16.51 2.38
C ALA A 66 0.18 -16.05 3.83
N TYR A 67 -0.43 -14.92 4.20
CA TYR A 67 -0.46 -14.42 5.59
C TYR A 67 -1.32 -15.26 6.55
N TYR A 68 -2.09 -16.24 6.05
CA TYR A 68 -2.76 -17.23 6.90
C TYR A 68 -1.90 -18.46 7.22
N ILE A 69 -0.76 -18.63 6.54
CA ILE A 69 0.14 -19.76 6.75
C ILE A 69 1.33 -19.28 7.60
N PRO A 70 1.51 -19.76 8.85
CA PRO A 70 2.46 -19.17 9.81
C PRO A 70 3.92 -19.06 9.31
N VAL A 71 4.39 -20.03 8.53
CA VAL A 71 5.75 -20.01 7.97
C VAL A 71 5.89 -18.95 6.88
N LEU A 72 4.91 -18.83 5.99
CA LEU A 72 4.91 -17.84 4.92
C LEU A 72 4.71 -16.43 5.48
N ASP A 73 3.84 -16.29 6.47
CA ASP A 73 3.57 -15.05 7.20
C ASP A 73 4.86 -14.42 7.75
N HIS A 74 5.68 -15.20 8.46
CA HIS A 74 6.94 -14.68 9.01
C HIS A 74 7.93 -14.23 7.91
N PHE A 75 8.03 -15.02 6.83
CA PHE A 75 8.89 -14.67 5.70
C PHE A 75 8.41 -13.40 4.97
N LEU A 76 7.08 -13.29 4.79
CA LEU A 76 6.47 -12.13 4.15
C LEU A 76 6.59 -10.88 5.01
N ASP A 77 6.45 -10.96 6.34
CA ASP A 77 6.62 -9.79 7.22
C ASP A 77 8.04 -9.21 7.11
N VAL A 78 9.07 -10.06 6.99
CA VAL A 78 10.47 -9.61 6.80
C VAL A 78 10.64 -8.87 5.46
N LEU A 79 10.04 -9.40 4.38
CA LEU A 79 10.11 -8.77 3.07
C LEU A 79 9.17 -7.56 2.92
N ALA A 80 8.09 -7.53 3.71
CA ALA A 80 7.09 -6.49 3.67
C ALA A 80 7.63 -5.15 4.15
N ALA A 81 8.62 -5.11 5.04
CA ALA A 81 9.22 -3.85 5.49
C ALA A 81 9.84 -3.04 4.33
N PRO A 82 10.81 -3.57 3.55
CA PRO A 82 11.35 -2.85 2.39
C PRO A 82 10.33 -2.75 1.25
N ALA A 83 9.44 -3.73 1.08
CA ALA A 83 8.42 -3.69 0.03
C ALA A 83 7.37 -2.60 0.29
N ALA A 84 6.93 -2.40 1.53
CA ALA A 84 5.99 -1.34 1.90
C ALA A 84 6.58 0.05 1.67
N ALA A 85 7.84 0.27 2.07
CA ALA A 85 8.52 1.55 1.86
C ALA A 85 8.66 1.88 0.35
N THR A 86 9.03 0.89 -0.46
CA THR A 86 9.17 1.06 -1.92
C THR A 86 7.81 1.25 -2.60
N ALA A 87 6.82 0.43 -2.26
CA ALA A 87 5.45 0.57 -2.77
C ALA A 87 4.85 1.92 -2.40
N GLY A 88 4.98 2.34 -1.13
CA GLY A 88 4.53 3.66 -0.68
C GLY A 88 5.20 4.80 -1.44
N THR A 89 6.50 4.67 -1.75
CA THR A 89 7.20 5.66 -2.57
C THR A 89 6.65 5.69 -4.00
N ILE A 90 6.41 4.53 -4.61
CA ILE A 90 5.89 4.42 -5.98
C ILE A 90 4.47 4.99 -6.07
N VAL A 91 3.59 4.65 -5.13
CA VAL A 91 2.21 5.16 -5.07
C VAL A 91 2.19 6.69 -4.99
N ALA A 92 2.99 7.26 -4.09
CA ALA A 92 3.09 8.71 -3.96
C ALA A 92 3.65 9.35 -5.25
N ALA A 93 4.73 8.79 -5.82
CA ALA A 93 5.31 9.30 -7.05
C ALA A 93 4.36 9.22 -8.26
N ALA A 94 3.47 8.22 -8.29
CA ALA A 94 2.47 8.03 -9.34
C ALA A 94 1.36 9.09 -9.28
N LEU A 95 0.96 9.49 -8.07
CA LEU A 95 -0.13 10.45 -7.82
C LEU A 95 0.34 11.91 -7.72
N PHE A 96 1.63 12.15 -7.52
CA PHE A 96 2.20 13.51 -7.51
C PHE A 96 2.35 14.05 -8.94
N VAL A 97 1.25 14.54 -9.50
CA VAL A 97 1.15 15.15 -10.83
C VAL A 97 1.61 16.62 -10.79
N ASP A 98 2.22 17.10 -11.87
CA ASP A 98 2.70 18.49 -12.03
C ASP A 98 3.73 18.99 -10.99
N ILE A 99 4.41 18.07 -10.32
CA ILE A 99 5.52 18.38 -9.39
C ILE A 99 6.87 18.18 -10.09
N SER A 100 7.81 19.12 -9.87
CA SER A 100 9.17 19.02 -10.40
C SER A 100 9.85 17.70 -9.97
N PRO A 101 10.65 17.05 -10.83
CA PRO A 101 11.16 15.69 -10.55
C PRO A 101 11.88 15.55 -9.22
N LEU A 102 12.73 16.52 -8.85
CA LEU A 102 13.45 16.52 -7.57
C LEU A 102 12.49 16.55 -6.38
N MET A 103 11.50 17.46 -6.41
CA MET A 103 10.52 17.60 -5.34
C MET A 103 9.59 16.39 -5.26
N LYS A 104 9.19 15.84 -6.42
CA LYS A 104 8.36 14.63 -6.53
C LYS A 104 9.01 13.46 -5.81
N TRP A 105 10.26 13.14 -6.14
CA TRP A 105 10.95 12.00 -5.53
C TRP A 105 11.28 12.24 -4.05
N THR A 106 11.65 13.48 -3.69
CA THR A 106 11.91 13.83 -2.28
C THR A 106 10.65 13.63 -1.44
N LEU A 107 9.51 14.17 -1.88
CA LEU A 107 8.23 14.00 -1.20
C LEU A 107 7.74 12.55 -1.25
N ALA A 108 7.91 11.85 -2.35
CA ALA A 108 7.46 10.46 -2.48
C ALA A 108 8.23 9.54 -1.51
N ILE A 109 9.54 9.72 -1.37
CA ILE A 109 10.36 8.92 -0.45
C ILE A 109 9.99 9.27 1.00
N ILE A 110 9.93 10.56 1.34
CA ILE A 110 9.70 11.00 2.72
C ILE A 110 8.25 10.79 3.14
N ALA A 111 7.30 11.36 2.39
CA ALA A 111 5.89 11.31 2.74
C ALA A 111 5.25 9.98 2.34
N GLY A 112 5.60 9.41 1.18
CA GLY A 112 5.06 8.12 0.74
C GLY A 112 5.73 6.94 1.44
N GLY A 113 7.03 6.74 1.17
CA GLY A 113 7.81 5.66 1.76
C GLY A 113 7.89 5.72 3.29
N GLY A 114 8.04 6.93 3.85
CA GLY A 114 8.02 7.14 5.30
C GLY A 114 6.67 6.80 5.93
N ALA A 115 5.54 7.25 5.37
CA ALA A 115 4.22 6.91 5.90
C ALA A 115 3.95 5.40 5.85
N ALA A 116 4.31 4.74 4.75
CA ALA A 116 4.21 3.29 4.61
C ALA A 116 5.06 2.55 5.66
N SER A 117 6.28 3.02 5.90
CA SER A 117 7.20 2.44 6.89
C SER A 117 6.65 2.58 8.32
N VAL A 118 6.11 3.74 8.67
CA VAL A 118 5.49 3.98 9.98
C VAL A 118 4.27 3.06 10.19
N ALA A 119 3.40 2.96 9.19
CA ALA A 119 2.25 2.06 9.24
C ALA A 119 2.68 0.59 9.38
N HIS A 120 3.71 0.17 8.64
CA HIS A 120 4.26 -1.19 8.73
C HIS A 120 4.82 -1.49 10.12
N VAL A 121 5.58 -0.57 10.71
CA VAL A 121 6.09 -0.72 12.08
C VAL A 121 4.92 -0.85 13.08
N GLY A 122 3.88 -0.03 12.93
CA GLY A 122 2.68 -0.13 13.76
C GLY A 122 2.02 -1.50 13.69
N LYS A 123 1.83 -2.04 12.47
CA LYS A 123 1.35 -3.40 12.26
C LYS A 123 2.28 -4.44 12.89
N ALA A 124 3.59 -4.36 12.65
CA ALA A 124 4.56 -5.31 13.18
C ALA A 124 4.54 -5.37 14.72
N LEU A 125 4.39 -4.22 15.38
CA LEU A 125 4.21 -4.15 16.84
C LEU A 125 2.91 -4.81 17.30
N LEU A 126 1.79 -4.60 16.60
CA LEU A 126 0.52 -5.27 16.90
C LEU A 126 0.64 -6.79 16.75
N ARG A 127 1.29 -7.27 15.69
CA ARG A 127 1.54 -8.70 15.47
C ARG A 127 2.43 -9.28 16.56
N ALA A 128 3.50 -8.59 16.95
CA ALA A 128 4.35 -9.03 18.05
C ALA A 128 3.59 -9.12 19.38
N ALA A 129 2.75 -8.13 19.68
CA ALA A 129 1.92 -8.10 20.89
C ALA A 129 0.90 -9.26 20.94
N VAL A 130 0.36 -9.68 19.80
CA VAL A 130 -0.61 -10.79 19.71
C VAL A 130 0.09 -12.15 19.59
N SER A 131 1.19 -12.25 18.83
CA SER A 131 1.91 -13.49 18.58
C SER A 131 2.50 -14.09 19.85
N VAL A 132 3.10 -13.27 20.71
CA VAL A 132 3.76 -13.73 21.94
C VAL A 132 2.80 -14.46 22.88
N PRO A 133 1.62 -13.91 23.25
CA PRO A 133 0.68 -14.61 24.13
C PRO A 133 -0.10 -15.73 23.44
N SER A 134 -0.32 -15.65 22.12
CA SER A 134 -1.14 -16.63 21.38
C SER A 134 -0.31 -17.76 20.72
N LEU A 135 1.01 -17.79 20.90
CA LEU A 135 1.93 -18.67 20.17
C LEU A 135 1.75 -18.56 18.64
N GLY A 136 1.46 -17.36 18.14
CA GLY A 136 1.21 -17.07 16.72
C GLY A 136 -0.19 -17.45 16.22
N THR A 137 -1.01 -18.13 17.02
CA THR A 137 -2.37 -18.52 16.63
C THR A 137 -3.36 -17.37 16.60
N GLY A 138 -3.01 -16.18 17.08
CA GLY A 138 -3.82 -14.95 16.99
C GLY A 138 -3.58 -14.14 15.72
N ASN A 139 -2.58 -14.50 14.91
CA ASN A 139 -2.15 -13.72 13.75
C ASN A 139 -3.16 -13.68 12.60
N TRP A 140 -4.02 -14.70 12.48
CA TRP A 140 -5.15 -14.71 11.54
C TRP A 140 -6.12 -13.55 11.76
N ALA A 141 -6.42 -13.20 13.02
CA ALA A 141 -7.31 -12.10 13.35
C ALA A 141 -6.67 -10.75 12.99
N VAL A 142 -5.39 -10.56 13.32
CA VAL A 142 -4.64 -9.36 12.94
C VAL A 142 -4.53 -9.25 11.42
N SER A 143 -4.19 -10.35 10.73
CA SER A 143 -4.12 -10.45 9.27
C SER A 143 -5.44 -10.05 8.60
N THR A 144 -6.58 -10.49 9.15
CA THR A 144 -7.91 -10.10 8.67
C THR A 144 -8.16 -8.61 8.86
N GLY A 145 -7.81 -8.06 10.03
CA GLY A 145 -7.91 -6.62 10.31
C GLY A 145 -7.06 -5.77 9.37
N GLU A 146 -5.86 -6.22 9.05
CA GLU A 146 -4.97 -5.54 8.08
C GLU A 146 -5.58 -5.50 6.67
N VAL A 147 -6.19 -6.60 6.22
CA VAL A 147 -6.87 -6.67 4.91
C VAL A 147 -8.06 -5.70 4.88
N LEU A 148 -8.88 -5.70 5.93
CA LEU A 148 -10.03 -4.80 6.04
C LEU A 148 -9.60 -3.34 6.12
N ALA A 149 -8.56 -3.03 6.89
CA ALA A 149 -7.99 -1.68 6.96
C ALA A 149 -7.44 -1.25 5.60
N ALA A 150 -6.70 -2.12 4.91
CA ALA A 150 -6.11 -1.78 3.63
C ALA A 150 -7.17 -1.61 2.52
N ALA A 151 -8.15 -2.50 2.45
CA ALA A 151 -9.24 -2.37 1.48
C ALA A 151 -10.14 -1.17 1.82
N GLY A 152 -10.52 -1.01 3.09
CA GLY A 152 -11.43 0.04 3.54
C GLY A 152 -10.83 1.44 3.39
N VAL A 153 -9.63 1.67 3.93
CA VAL A 153 -8.94 2.96 3.81
C VAL A 153 -8.54 3.21 2.36
N GLY A 154 -8.06 2.18 1.65
CA GLY A 154 -7.75 2.30 0.23
C GLY A 154 -8.96 2.75 -0.60
N LEU A 155 -10.11 2.09 -0.47
CA LEU A 155 -11.32 2.50 -1.18
C LEU A 155 -11.82 3.88 -0.75
N LEU A 156 -11.70 4.24 0.54
CA LEU A 156 -12.03 5.57 1.02
C LEU A 156 -11.19 6.66 0.33
N THR A 157 -9.96 6.37 -0.07
CA THR A 157 -9.12 7.34 -0.81
C THR A 157 -9.64 7.66 -2.21
N LEU A 158 -10.58 6.87 -2.75
CA LEU A 158 -11.20 7.09 -4.07
C LEU A 158 -12.50 7.91 -4.02
N LEU A 159 -13.01 8.23 -2.81
CA LEU A 159 -14.24 8.98 -2.58
C LEU A 159 -13.96 10.46 -2.30
#